data_AF-A0A3N5Q0C5-F1
#
_entry.id   AF-A0A3N5Q0C5-F1
#
_cell.length_a   1.000
_cell.length_b   1.000
_cell.length_c   1.000
_cell.angle_alpha   90.00
_cell.angle_beta   90.00
_cell.angle_gamma   90.00
#
_symmetry.space_group_name_H-M   'P 1'
#
loop_
_entity.id
_entity.type
_entity.pdbx_description
1 polymer ?
#
loop_
_entity_poly.entity_id
_entity_poly.type
_entity_poly.pdbx_seq_one_letter_code
_entity_poly.pdbx_strand_id
1 'polypeptide(L)'
;TSSVAMGQPVIAFMEDEFNMTRKKATGILAIIVLVSVQFVIFFLKYGFLDEMDYWAGTFGLVLFALMETILFMWVFGADKAWREMNEGGDIKIPKIFFYIMKYLTPVVLFAIMVWWLIKDAIPTFFLEGVNPENIPFIWGARILMVIILAVIIYLVKIAWGKK
;
A
#
# COMPACT_ATOMS: atom_id res chain seq x y z
N THR A 1 6.30 -17.35 1.43
CA THR A 1 7.22 -16.40 2.09
C THR A 1 6.75 -14.96 1.93
N SER A 2 6.31 -14.54 0.73
CA SER A 2 5.82 -13.17 0.46
C SER A 2 4.64 -12.74 1.33
N SER A 3 3.67 -13.62 1.59
CA SER A 3 2.51 -13.33 2.45
C SER A 3 2.90 -12.97 3.88
N VAL A 4 3.96 -13.58 4.42
CA VAL A 4 4.47 -13.28 5.76
C VAL A 4 5.13 -11.90 5.78
N ALA A 5 5.87 -11.54 4.73
CA ALA A 5 6.49 -10.21 4.61
C ALA A 5 5.44 -9.09 4.54
N MET A 6 4.33 -9.30 3.82
CA MET A 6 3.24 -8.32 3.72
C MET A 6 2.51 -8.08 5.04
N GLY A 7 2.43 -9.09 5.92
CA GLY A 7 1.82 -8.96 7.25
C GLY A 7 2.72 -8.31 8.29
N GLN A 8 4.04 -8.31 8.06
CA GLN A 8 5.02 -7.86 9.05
C GLN A 8 4.90 -6.37 9.42
N PRO A 9 4.63 -5.43 8.49
CA PRO A 9 4.42 -4.02 8.85
C PRO A 9 3.26 -3.82 9.83
N VAL A 10 2.17 -4.59 9.67
CA VAL A 10 1.01 -4.51 10.58
C VAL A 10 1.38 -5.06 11.96
N ILE A 11 2.11 -6.17 12.02
CA ILE A 11 2.58 -6.75 13.28
C ILE A 11 3.52 -5.77 13.99
N ALA A 12 4.51 -5.22 13.27
CA ALA A 12 5.46 -4.25 13.82
C ALA A 12 4.75 -3.00 14.36
N PHE A 13 3.78 -2.45 13.62
CA PHE A 13 2.97 -1.32 14.10
C PHE A 13 2.25 -1.63 15.42
N MET A 14 1.70 -2.84 15.58
CA MET A 14 1.04 -3.24 16.84
C MET A 14 2.03 -3.48 17.98
N GLU A 15 3.23 -3.99 17.69
CA GLU A 15 4.29 -4.19 18.69
C GLU A 15 4.83 -2.83 19.15
N ASP A 16 5.19 -1.94 18.23
CA ASP A 16 5.88 -0.68 18.51
C ASP A 16 4.94 0.37 19.13
N GLU A 17 3.73 0.55 18.60
CA GLU A 17 2.83 1.61 19.05
C GLU A 17 1.87 1.16 20.16
N PHE A 18 1.55 -0.13 20.25
CA PHE A 18 0.62 -0.67 21.25
C PHE A 18 1.28 -1.57 22.30
N ASN A 19 2.61 -1.78 22.24
CA ASN A 19 3.36 -2.67 23.13
C ASN A 19 2.73 -4.08 23.24
N MET A 20 2.11 -4.55 22.15
CA MET A 20 1.54 -5.89 22.11
C MET A 20 2.63 -6.94 21.98
N THR A 21 2.39 -8.14 22.50
CA THR A 21 3.28 -9.27 22.21
C THR A 21 3.05 -9.77 20.79
N ARG A 22 4.13 -10.15 20.09
CA ARG A 22 4.09 -10.74 18.74
C ARG A 22 2.96 -11.76 18.55
N LYS A 23 2.81 -12.68 19.50
CA LYS A 23 1.80 -13.74 19.45
C LYS A 23 0.37 -13.17 19.38
N LYS A 24 0.08 -12.11 20.13
CA LYS A 24 -1.23 -11.44 20.09
C LYS A 24 -1.41 -10.68 18.77
N ALA A 25 -0.41 -9.93 18.33
CA ALA A 25 -0.46 -9.17 17.08
C ALA A 25 -0.66 -10.08 15.85
N THR A 26 0.12 -11.16 15.74
CA THR A 26 -0.06 -12.17 14.68
C THR A 26 -1.43 -12.84 14.75
N GLY A 27 -1.94 -13.15 15.95
CA GLY A 27 -3.27 -13.73 16.11
C GLY A 27 -4.39 -12.81 15.62
N ILE A 28 -4.31 -11.51 15.91
CA ILE A 28 -5.26 -10.50 15.42
C ILE A 28 -5.20 -10.39 13.90
N LEU A 29 -4.00 -10.28 13.34
CA LEU A 29 -3.81 -10.25 11.88
C LEU A 29 -4.41 -11.50 11.22
N ALA A 30 -4.15 -12.69 11.77
CA ALA A 30 -4.66 -13.95 11.25
C ALA A 30 -6.20 -13.99 11.22
N ILE A 31 -6.87 -13.51 12.28
CA ILE A 31 -8.33 -13.44 12.33
C ILE A 31 -8.87 -12.46 11.27
N ILE A 32 -8.26 -11.28 11.15
CA ILE A 32 -8.67 -10.27 10.15
C ILE A 32 -8.53 -10.83 8.73
N VAL A 33 -7.40 -11.48 8.43
CA VAL A 33 -7.15 -12.10 7.13
C VAL A 33 -8.15 -13.24 6.88
N LEU A 34 -8.38 -14.11 7.87
CA LEU A 34 -9.32 -15.22 7.75
C LEU A 34 -10.73 -14.75 7.39
N VAL A 35 -11.20 -13.69 8.04
CA VAL A 35 -12.52 -13.09 7.78
C VAL A 35 -12.55 -12.44 6.40
N SER A 36 -11.53 -11.66 6.06
CA SER A 36 -11.45 -10.94 4.78
C SER A 36 -11.40 -11.90 3.58
N VAL A 37 -10.68 -13.02 3.72
CA VAL A 37 -10.54 -14.05 2.67
C VAL A 37 -11.87 -14.73 2.35
N GLN A 38 -12.81 -14.84 3.30
CA GLN A 38 -14.13 -15.43 3.00
C GLN A 38 -14.88 -14.62 1.93
N PHE A 39 -14.84 -13.29 2.01
CA PHE A 39 -15.45 -12.42 1.01
C PHE A 39 -14.81 -12.61 -0.37
N VAL A 40 -13.48 -12.73 -0.40
CA VAL A 40 -12.74 -13.00 -1.64
C VAL A 40 -13.14 -14.35 -2.24
N ILE A 41 -13.21 -15.41 -1.44
CA ILE A 41 -13.54 -16.77 -1.93
C ILE A 41 -14.97 -16.81 -2.48
N PHE A 42 -15.96 -16.27 -1.74
CA PHE A 42 -17.35 -16.34 -2.15
C PHE A 42 -17.67 -15.44 -3.34
N PHE A 43 -16.96 -14.32 -3.49
CA PHE A 43 -17.25 -13.32 -4.51
C PHE A 43 -16.19 -13.24 -5.62
N LEU A 44 -15.28 -14.21 -5.69
CA LEU A 44 -14.22 -14.27 -6.71
C LEU A 44 -14.78 -14.16 -8.14
N LYS A 45 -15.88 -14.87 -8.43
CA LYS A 45 -16.53 -14.88 -9.75
C LYS A 45 -17.07 -13.51 -10.18
N TYR A 46 -17.35 -12.62 -9.23
CA TYR A 46 -17.93 -11.30 -9.48
C TYR A 46 -16.89 -10.18 -9.56
N GLY A 47 -15.59 -10.52 -9.57
CA GLY A 47 -14.49 -9.54 -9.67
C GLY A 47 -14.11 -8.89 -8.34
N PHE A 48 -14.50 -9.46 -7.21
CA PHE A 48 -14.20 -8.89 -5.88
C PHE A 48 -12.69 -8.78 -5.61
N LEU A 49 -11.93 -9.82 -5.98
CA LEU A 49 -10.47 -9.82 -5.83
C LEU A 49 -9.82 -8.83 -6.79
N ASP A 50 -10.29 -8.77 -8.04
CA ASP A 50 -9.73 -7.90 -9.08
C ASP A 50 -9.84 -6.43 -8.68
N GLU A 51 -10.97 -6.04 -8.08
CA GLU A 51 -11.15 -4.68 -7.55
C GLU A 51 -10.14 -4.37 -6.44
N MET A 52 -9.94 -5.29 -5.49
CA MET A 52 -8.98 -5.11 -4.40
C MET A 52 -7.54 -5.04 -4.91
N ASP A 53 -7.17 -5.93 -5.82
CA ASP A 53 -5.82 -6.00 -6.38
C ASP A 53 -5.49 -4.76 -7.22
N TYR A 54 -6.47 -4.28 -8.00
CA TYR A 54 -6.31 -3.05 -8.78
C TYR A 54 -6.01 -1.84 -7.87
N TRP A 55 -6.83 -1.60 -6.84
CA TRP A 55 -6.67 -0.42 -5.99
C TRP A 55 -5.46 -0.52 -5.06
N ALA A 56 -5.22 -1.67 -4.41
CA ALA A 56 -4.16 -1.80 -3.41
C ALA A 56 -2.82 -2.27 -4.02
N GLY A 57 -2.86 -3.29 -4.88
CA GLY A 57 -1.67 -3.95 -5.43
C GLY A 57 -1.09 -3.29 -6.68
N THR A 58 -1.93 -2.62 -7.48
CA THR A 58 -1.51 -2.01 -8.75
C THR A 58 -1.45 -0.49 -8.65
N PHE A 59 -2.59 0.20 -8.54
CA PHE A 59 -2.66 1.65 -8.55
C PHE A 59 -2.08 2.26 -7.26
N GLY A 60 -2.52 1.77 -6.10
CA GLY A 60 -2.06 2.23 -4.81
C GLY A 60 -0.56 2.04 -4.62
N LEU A 61 0.00 0.89 -5.03
CA LEU A 61 1.43 0.60 -4.93
C LEU A 61 2.28 1.67 -5.65
N VAL A 62 1.92 2.04 -6.87
CA VAL A 62 2.64 3.08 -7.63
C VAL A 62 2.49 4.45 -6.99
N LEU A 63 1.29 4.78 -6.50
CA LEU A 63 1.03 6.04 -5.80
C LEU A 63 1.88 6.17 -4.52
N PHE A 64 1.92 5.13 -3.69
CA PHE A 64 2.74 5.10 -2.48
C PHE A 64 4.23 5.16 -2.82
N ALA A 65 4.70 4.42 -3.82
CA ALA A 65 6.10 4.48 -4.26
C ALA A 65 6.51 5.89 -4.72
N LEU A 66 5.64 6.59 -5.45
CA LEU A 66 5.87 7.99 -5.85
C LEU A 66 5.92 8.92 -4.63
N MET A 67 4.96 8.78 -3.71
CA MET A 67 4.92 9.58 -2.47
C MET A 67 6.17 9.36 -1.63
N GLU A 68 6.56 8.11 -1.36
CA GLU A 68 7.76 7.76 -0.60
C GLU A 68 9.03 8.28 -1.29
N THR A 69 9.12 8.17 -2.61
CA THR A 69 10.25 8.71 -3.38
C THR A 69 10.36 10.23 -3.22
N ILE A 70 9.24 10.96 -3.31
CA ILE A 70 9.21 12.42 -3.13
C ILE A 70 9.58 12.79 -1.69
N LEU A 71 8.99 12.11 -0.70
CA LEU A 71 9.27 12.34 0.71
C LEU A 71 10.75 12.11 1.03
N PHE A 72 11.33 11.02 0.52
CA PHE A 72 12.70 10.65 0.82
C PHE A 72 13.72 11.49 0.05
N MET A 73 13.56 11.68 -1.26
CA MET A 73 14.56 12.37 -2.09
C MET A 73 14.42 13.89 -2.06
N TRP A 74 13.22 14.43 -1.89
CA TRP A 74 12.99 15.88 -2.00
C TRP A 74 12.68 16.51 -0.64
N VAL A 75 11.81 15.92 0.18
CA VAL A 75 11.42 16.51 1.48
C VAL A 75 12.48 16.28 2.55
N PHE A 76 12.95 15.05 2.73
CA PHE A 76 14.06 14.74 3.64
C PHE A 76 15.39 15.32 3.14
N GLY A 77 15.55 15.39 1.82
CA GLY A 77 16.65 16.02 1.11
C GLY A 77 17.62 15.01 0.52
N ALA A 78 17.85 15.11 -0.79
CA ALA A 78 18.59 14.12 -1.58
C ALA A 78 19.99 13.84 -1.04
N ASP A 79 20.74 14.86 -0.61
CA ASP A 79 22.10 14.68 -0.10
C ASP A 79 22.13 13.93 1.24
N LYS A 80 21.13 14.15 2.10
CA LYS A 80 20.97 13.44 3.38
C LYS A 80 20.54 12.00 3.12
N ALA A 81 19.53 11.79 2.28
CA ALA A 81 19.06 10.47 1.85
C ALA A 81 20.21 9.64 1.24
N TRP A 82 21.02 10.25 0.39
CA TRP A 82 22.17 9.60 -0.23
C TRP A 82 23.26 9.24 0.77
N ARG A 83 23.53 10.10 1.76
CA ARG A 83 24.47 9.80 2.84
C ARG A 83 23.97 8.62 3.67
N GLU A 84 22.72 8.66 4.12
CA GLU A 84 22.10 7.60 4.93
C GLU A 84 22.16 6.24 4.22
N MET A 85 21.85 6.21 2.92
CA MET A 85 21.85 4.98 2.13
C MET A 85 23.26 4.42 1.86
N ASN A 86 24.31 5.24 1.95
CA ASN A 86 25.70 4.80 1.83
C ASN A 86 26.39 4.65 3.19
N GLU A 87 25.71 4.92 4.29
CA GLU A 87 26.24 4.79 5.64
C GLU A 87 26.13 3.34 6.11
N GLY A 88 27.22 2.77 6.61
CA GLY A 88 27.26 1.38 7.08
C GLY A 88 27.20 0.30 5.98
N GLY A 89 27.16 0.67 4.70
CA GLY A 89 27.15 -0.27 3.58
C GLY A 89 28.54 -0.81 3.23
N ASP A 90 28.64 -2.12 2.99
CA ASP A 90 29.86 -2.77 2.49
C ASP A 90 30.28 -2.25 1.10
N ILE A 91 29.31 -1.74 0.34
CA ILE A 91 29.49 -1.15 -0.99
C ILE A 91 28.91 0.26 -1.03
N LYS A 92 29.58 1.14 -1.77
CA LYS A 92 29.05 2.48 -2.08
C LYS A 92 28.27 2.43 -3.37
N ILE A 93 27.09 3.02 -3.36
CA ILE A 93 26.21 3.08 -4.51
C ILE A 93 26.81 4.06 -5.54
N PRO A 94 26.91 3.69 -6.82
CA PRO A 94 27.45 4.58 -7.85
C PRO A 94 26.63 5.88 -7.99
N LYS A 95 27.30 7.02 -8.16
CA LYS A 95 26.67 8.36 -8.24
C LYS A 95 25.59 8.50 -9.32
N ILE A 96 25.58 7.65 -10.35
CA ILE A 96 24.50 7.65 -11.35
C ILE A 96 23.12 7.38 -10.73
N PHE A 97 23.05 6.50 -9.73
CA PHE A 97 21.80 6.15 -9.06
C PHE A 97 21.22 7.32 -8.24
N PHE A 98 22.06 8.25 -7.79
CA PHE A 98 21.60 9.49 -7.15
C PHE A 98 20.68 10.28 -8.09
N TYR A 99 21.10 10.48 -9.34
CA TYR A 99 20.31 11.20 -10.33
C TYR A 99 19.09 10.40 -10.78
N ILE A 100 19.22 9.07 -10.88
CA ILE A 100 18.09 8.20 -11.20
C ILE A 100 16.99 8.34 -10.14
N MET A 101 17.31 8.15 -8.86
CA MET A 101 16.31 8.23 -7.79
C MET A 101 15.78 9.65 -7.60
N LYS A 102 16.61 10.68 -7.77
CA LYS A 102 16.19 12.06 -7.57
C LYS A 102 15.29 12.58 -8.70
N TYR A 103 15.52 12.17 -9.94
CA TYR A 103 14.89 12.76 -11.11
C TYR A 103 14.19 11.73 -11.99
N LEU A 104 14.87 10.65 -12.40
CA LEU A 104 14.30 9.70 -13.36
C LEU A 104 13.13 8.91 -12.75
N THR A 105 13.34 8.30 -11.58
CA THR A 105 12.34 7.49 -10.89
C THR A 105 11.04 8.26 -10.62
N PRO A 106 11.04 9.44 -9.98
CA PRO A 106 9.81 10.17 -9.73
C PRO A 106 9.11 10.61 -11.03
N VAL A 107 9.86 10.98 -12.07
CA VAL A 107 9.28 11.34 -13.37
C VAL A 107 8.61 10.15 -14.06
N VAL A 108 9.27 8.98 -14.07
CA VAL A 108 8.72 7.76 -14.66
C VAL A 108 7.49 7.29 -13.89
N LEU A 109 7.56 7.26 -12.55
CA LEU A 109 6.42 6.88 -11.71
C LEU A 109 5.24 7.86 -11.91
N PHE A 110 5.52 9.16 -11.98
CA PHE A 110 4.49 10.16 -12.25
C PHE A 110 3.86 9.97 -13.63
N ALA A 111 4.65 9.73 -14.68
CA ALA A 111 4.15 9.51 -16.02
C ALA A 111 3.26 8.26 -16.12
N ILE A 112 3.68 7.14 -15.53
CA ILE A 112 2.90 5.90 -15.48
C ILE A 112 1.62 6.10 -14.65
N MET A 113 1.72 6.80 -13.52
CA MET A 113 0.57 7.10 -12.68
C MET A 113 -0.47 7.93 -13.43
N VAL A 114 -0.07 8.97 -14.16
CA VAL A 114 -0.98 9.79 -14.97
C VAL A 114 -1.60 8.97 -16.10
N TRP A 115 -0.81 8.12 -16.75
CA TRP A 115 -1.29 7.24 -17.81
C TRP A 115 -2.37 6.27 -17.31
N TRP A 116 -2.10 5.55 -16.21
CA TRP A 116 -3.07 4.65 -15.58
C TRP A 116 -4.27 5.38 -14.98
N LEU A 117 -4.07 6.59 -14.45
CA LEU A 117 -5.19 7.39 -13.95
C LEU A 117 -6.23 7.61 -15.06
N ILE A 118 -5.77 7.97 -16.26
CA ILE A 118 -6.64 8.25 -17.41
C ILE A 118 -7.21 6.97 -18.02
N LYS A 119 -6.38 5.93 -18.19
CA LYS A 119 -6.76 4.71 -18.92
C LYS A 119 -7.56 3.71 -18.09
N ASP A 120 -7.23 3.57 -16.82
CA ASP A 120 -7.73 2.47 -16.00
C ASP A 120 -8.50 2.99 -14.78
N ALA A 121 -7.95 3.97 -14.04
CA ALA A 121 -8.53 4.38 -12.75
C ALA A 121 -9.86 5.11 -12.93
N ILE A 122 -9.95 6.04 -13.89
CA ILE A 122 -11.20 6.76 -14.19
C ILE A 122 -12.29 5.79 -14.68
N PRO A 123 -12.07 4.95 -15.72
CA PRO A 123 -13.08 3.99 -16.17
C PRO A 123 -13.49 2.98 -15.09
N THR A 124 -12.53 2.46 -14.33
CA THR A 124 -12.80 1.53 -13.21
C THR A 124 -13.63 2.20 -12.12
N PHE A 125 -13.37 3.49 -11.82
CA PHE A 125 -14.15 4.24 -10.85
C PHE A 125 -15.61 4.41 -11.31
N PHE A 126 -15.82 4.71 -12.59
CA PHE A 126 -17.15 4.84 -13.21
C PHE A 126 -17.82 3.51 -13.57
N LEU A 127 -17.18 2.36 -13.26
CA LEU A 127 -17.67 1.01 -13.53
C LEU A 127 -17.95 0.78 -15.04
N GLU A 128 -17.18 1.42 -15.91
CA GLU A 128 -17.32 1.26 -17.35
C GLU A 128 -16.98 -0.19 -17.75
N GLY A 129 -17.87 -0.84 -18.52
CA GLY A 129 -17.65 -2.20 -18.99
C GLY A 129 -17.99 -3.31 -17.98
N VAL A 130 -18.56 -2.98 -16.82
CA VAL A 130 -18.96 -3.96 -15.80
C VAL A 130 -20.37 -4.49 -16.07
N ASN A 131 -20.56 -5.81 -15.98
CA ASN A 131 -21.88 -6.43 -16.02
C ASN A 131 -22.73 -5.95 -14.81
N PRO A 132 -23.97 -5.45 -15.01
CA PRO A 132 -24.84 -4.98 -13.92
C PRO A 132 -24.99 -5.94 -12.73
N GLU A 133 -24.87 -7.25 -12.95
CA GLU A 133 -24.94 -8.28 -11.91
C GLU A 133 -23.76 -8.22 -10.91
N ASN A 134 -22.60 -7.70 -11.33
CA ASN A 134 -21.37 -7.67 -10.53
C ASN A 134 -21.25 -6.39 -9.66
N ILE A 135 -22.00 -5.34 -10.00
CA ILE A 135 -21.91 -4.02 -9.36
C ILE A 135 -22.00 -4.09 -7.81
N PRO A 136 -22.95 -4.84 -7.20
CA PRO A 136 -23.04 -4.90 -5.74
C PRO A 136 -21.79 -5.49 -5.08
N PHE A 137 -21.14 -6.46 -5.71
CA PHE A 137 -19.95 -7.12 -5.18
C PHE A 137 -18.72 -6.22 -5.26
N ILE A 138 -18.58 -5.44 -6.33
CA ILE A 138 -17.52 -4.44 -6.48
C ILE A 138 -17.64 -3.35 -5.41
N TRP A 139 -18.86 -2.86 -5.16
CA TRP A 139 -19.09 -1.95 -4.04
C TRP A 139 -18.78 -2.58 -2.68
N GLY A 140 -19.09 -3.87 -2.51
CA GLY A 140 -18.70 -4.64 -1.34
C GLY A 140 -17.18 -4.65 -1.12
N ALA A 141 -16.39 -4.86 -2.18
CA ALA A 141 -14.92 -4.82 -2.11
C ALA A 141 -14.41 -3.44 -1.70
N ARG A 142 -14.96 -2.37 -2.30
CA ARG A 142 -14.62 -0.98 -1.94
C ARG A 142 -14.95 -0.67 -0.48
N ILE A 143 -16.12 -1.07 -0.01
CA ILE A 143 -16.54 -0.88 1.39
C ILE A 143 -15.58 -1.62 2.33
N LEU A 144 -15.23 -2.87 2.03
CA LEU A 144 -14.28 -3.63 2.84
C LEU A 144 -12.92 -2.91 2.93
N MET A 145 -12.39 -2.43 1.80
CA MET A 145 -11.13 -1.67 1.79
C MET A 145 -11.21 -0.37 2.58
N VAL A 146 -12.30 0.40 2.44
CA VAL A 146 -12.51 1.63 3.20
C VAL A 146 -12.63 1.35 4.70
N ILE A 147 -13.30 0.27 5.10
CA ILE A 147 -13.38 -0.15 6.50
C ILE A 147 -11.99 -0.50 7.04
N ILE A 148 -11.20 -1.29 6.30
CA ILE A 148 -9.82 -1.63 6.71
C ILE A 148 -8.98 -0.36 6.86
N LEU A 149 -9.05 0.56 5.90
CA LEU A 149 -8.33 1.82 5.94
C LEU A 149 -8.78 2.69 7.14
N ALA A 150 -10.09 2.81 7.37
CA ALA A 150 -10.63 3.57 8.49
C ALA A 150 -10.19 2.99 9.84
N VAL A 151 -10.16 1.66 9.96
CA VAL A 151 -9.64 0.98 11.15
C VAL A 151 -8.16 1.29 11.36
N ILE A 152 -7.34 1.22 10.31
CA ILE A 152 -5.90 1.56 10.41
C ILE A 152 -5.72 3.03 10.83
N ILE A 153 -6.43 3.97 10.20
CA ILE A 153 -6.36 5.40 10.54
C ILE A 153 -6.79 5.63 12.00
N TYR A 154 -7.86 4.95 12.43
CA TYR A 154 -8.32 5.03 13.81
C TYR A 154 -7.30 4.49 14.81
N LEU A 155 -6.65 3.35 14.49
CA LEU A 155 -5.57 2.82 15.31
C LEU A 155 -4.38 3.77 15.37
N VAL A 156 -3.98 4.37 14.26
CA VAL A 156 -2.92 5.40 14.20
C VAL A 156 -3.29 6.60 15.07
N LYS A 157 -4.53 7.07 15.02
CA LYS A 157 -5.02 8.17 15.88
C LYS A 157 -4.93 7.81 17.36
N ILE A 158 -5.32 6.59 17.74
CA ILE A 158 -5.20 6.12 19.13
C ILE A 158 -3.73 6.05 19.55
N ALA A 159 -2.87 5.49 18.70
CA ALA A 159 -1.44 5.37 18.98
C ALA A 159 -0.82 6.75 19.24
N TRP A 160 -1.11 7.74 18.40
CA TRP A 160 -0.60 9.09 18.58
C TRP A 160 -1.20 9.85 19.76
N GLY A 161 -2.46 9.58 20.12
CA GLY A 161 -3.08 10.19 21.30
C GLY A 161 -2.59 9.64 22.64
N LYS A 162 -1.78 8.58 22.64
CA LYS A 162 -1.14 8.00 23.84
C LYS A 162 0.29 8.48 24.06
N LYS A 163 0.90 9.19 23.10
CA LYS A 163 2.16 9.91 23.25
C LYS A 163 1.89 11.29 23.85
#